data_AF-A0A2N1SV76-F1
#
_entry.id   AF-A0A2N1SV76-F1
#
_cell.length_a   1.000
_cell.length_b   1.000
_cell.length_c   1.000
_cell.angle_alpha   90.00
_cell.angle_beta   90.00
_cell.angle_gamma   90.00
#
_symmetry.space_group_name_H-M   'P 1'
#
loop_
_entity.id
_entity.type
_entity.pdbx_description
1 polymer ?
#
loop_
_entity_poly.entity_id
_entity_poly.type
_entity_poly.pdbx_seq_one_letter_code
_entity_poly.pdbx_strand_id
1 'polypeptide(L)'
;MVKKSKKNIKNTRKSILLYISSGVIIGLILLFIFLILIPTVNNNIRKDRIISIYKSLNIDEQKYIVQSVSIFGDKRPYEWDASRSYSSSIRYVRSADVKTTVAELKKSIAATNFTFYEEPYPGSADFMYIYKSPNNEYLRVSASSKTRNDEFFNKLHMGLSTENITTDPNTGPTSVEIKVNLDDNNE
;
A
#
# COMPACT_ATOMS: atom_id res chain seq x y z
N MET A 1 0.47 78.98 -12.25
CA MET A 1 -0.34 77.95 -11.53
C MET A 1 -0.30 76.66 -12.35
N VAL A 2 0.63 75.74 -12.06
CA VAL A 2 0.84 74.51 -12.87
C VAL A 2 0.20 73.30 -12.15
N LYS A 3 -1.04 72.96 -12.52
CA LYS A 3 -1.71 71.70 -12.12
C LYS A 3 -1.71 70.72 -13.30
N LYS A 4 -0.59 70.03 -13.59
CA LYS A 4 -0.58 68.95 -14.61
C LYS A 4 0.13 67.63 -14.25
N SER A 5 0.73 67.50 -13.07
CA SER A 5 1.51 66.29 -12.72
C SER A 5 0.70 65.12 -12.10
N LYS A 6 -0.48 65.38 -11.50
CA LYS A 6 -1.20 64.36 -10.70
C LYS A 6 -1.85 63.21 -11.50
N LYS A 7 -2.13 63.39 -12.80
CA LYS A 7 -2.86 62.40 -13.63
C LYS A 7 -1.95 61.23 -14.06
N ASN A 8 -0.69 61.51 -14.42
CA ASN A 8 0.27 60.49 -14.82
C ASN A 8 0.70 59.60 -13.63
N ILE A 9 0.94 60.18 -12.45
CA ILE A 9 1.33 59.42 -11.25
C ILE A 9 0.24 58.41 -10.83
N LYS A 10 -1.05 58.76 -10.98
CA LYS A 10 -2.17 57.84 -10.70
C LYS A 10 -2.21 56.65 -11.68
N ASN A 11 -1.91 56.88 -12.96
CA ASN A 11 -1.87 55.83 -13.97
C ASN A 11 -0.65 54.91 -13.78
N THR A 12 0.52 55.47 -13.45
CA THR A 12 1.74 54.68 -13.16
C THR A 12 1.60 53.83 -11.89
N ARG A 13 0.95 54.35 -10.84
CA ARG A 13 0.64 53.57 -9.64
C ARG A 13 -0.34 52.44 -9.92
N LYS A 14 -1.37 52.67 -10.74
CA LYS A 14 -2.31 51.62 -11.18
C LYS A 14 -1.62 50.53 -11.99
N SER A 15 -0.72 50.88 -12.91
CA SER A 15 0.02 49.89 -13.70
C SER A 15 1.00 49.09 -12.84
N ILE A 16 1.71 49.73 -11.90
CA ILE A 16 2.60 49.03 -10.95
C ILE A 16 1.78 48.06 -10.07
N LEU A 17 0.63 48.50 -9.54
CA LEU A 17 -0.27 47.64 -8.77
C LEU A 17 -0.78 46.44 -9.60
N LEU A 18 -1.08 46.64 -10.88
CA LEU A 18 -1.48 45.57 -11.80
C LEU A 18 -0.36 44.56 -12.06
N TYR A 19 0.88 45.02 -12.23
CA TYR A 19 2.03 44.12 -12.37
C TYR A 19 2.32 43.33 -11.09
N ILE A 20 2.23 43.99 -9.93
CA ILE A 20 2.38 43.34 -8.62
C ILE A 20 1.26 42.29 -8.42
N SER A 21 0.00 42.65 -8.70
CA SER A 21 -1.11 41.70 -8.54
C SER A 21 -0.99 40.52 -9.51
N SER A 22 -0.57 40.75 -10.75
CA SER A 22 -0.33 39.68 -11.73
C SER A 22 0.81 38.76 -11.28
N GLY A 23 1.90 39.33 -10.76
CA GLY A 23 3.02 38.55 -10.20
C GLY A 23 2.61 37.69 -9.00
N VAL A 24 1.78 38.23 -8.10
CA VAL A 24 1.22 37.47 -6.96
C VAL A 24 0.33 36.33 -7.45
N ILE A 25 -0.53 36.56 -8.44
CA ILE A 25 -1.40 35.52 -9.00
C ILE A 25 -0.57 34.41 -9.63
N ILE A 26 0.44 34.74 -10.43
CA ILE A 26 1.34 33.75 -11.04
C ILE A 26 2.10 32.97 -9.95
N GLY A 27 2.58 33.66 -8.92
CA GLY A 27 3.25 33.02 -7.77
C GLY A 27 2.35 32.03 -7.03
N LEU A 28 1.08 32.38 -6.81
CA LEU A 28 0.09 31.49 -6.19
C LEU A 28 -0.22 30.27 -7.06
N ILE A 29 -0.33 30.45 -8.38
CA ILE A 29 -0.54 29.34 -9.32
C ILE A 29 0.66 28.38 -9.30
N LEU A 30 1.88 28.91 -9.33
CA LEU A 30 3.09 28.08 -9.27
C LEU A 30 3.21 27.34 -7.93
N LEU A 31 2.89 27.99 -6.81
CA LEU A 31 2.86 27.35 -5.50
C LEU A 31 1.82 26.23 -5.45
N PHE A 32 0.62 26.47 -5.99
CA PHE A 32 -0.44 25.47 -6.05
C PHE A 32 -0.03 24.26 -6.89
N ILE A 33 0.57 24.49 -8.06
CA ILE A 33 1.13 23.43 -8.90
C ILE A 33 2.18 22.65 -8.11
N PHE A 34 3.14 23.34 -7.49
CA PHE A 34 4.21 22.72 -6.71
C PHE A 34 3.67 21.84 -5.57
N LEU A 35 2.66 22.32 -4.83
CA LEU A 35 2.01 21.60 -3.74
C LEU A 35 1.28 20.33 -4.18
N ILE A 36 0.81 20.27 -5.43
CA ILE A 36 0.13 19.09 -5.97
C ILE A 36 1.12 18.15 -6.66
N LEU A 37 2.07 18.70 -7.42
CA LEU A 37 2.96 17.92 -8.28
C LEU A 37 3.92 17.08 -7.45
N ILE A 38 4.51 17.63 -6.39
CA ILE A 38 5.49 16.91 -5.56
C ILE A 38 4.86 15.69 -4.87
N PRO A 39 3.73 15.80 -4.16
CA PRO A 39 3.10 14.63 -3.57
C PRO A 39 2.70 13.59 -4.61
N THR A 40 2.18 14.02 -5.76
CA THR A 40 1.78 13.11 -6.85
C THR A 40 2.97 12.35 -7.42
N VAL A 41 4.08 13.04 -7.71
CA VAL A 41 5.31 12.43 -8.22
C VAL A 41 5.90 11.47 -7.19
N ASN A 42 6.01 11.90 -5.93
CA ASN A 42 6.50 11.05 -4.85
C ASN A 42 5.63 9.79 -4.68
N ASN A 43 4.32 9.95 -4.74
CA ASN A 43 3.38 8.82 -4.66
C ASN A 43 3.59 7.82 -5.81
N ASN A 44 3.78 8.31 -7.04
CA ASN A 44 4.02 7.45 -8.19
C ASN A 44 5.37 6.71 -8.08
N ILE A 45 6.44 7.37 -7.66
CA ILE A 45 7.75 6.73 -7.44
C ILE A 45 7.62 5.60 -6.40
N ARG A 46 6.92 5.86 -5.30
CA ARG A 46 6.68 4.88 -4.24
C ARG A 46 5.83 3.71 -4.75
N LYS A 47 4.78 3.99 -5.51
CA LYS A 47 3.93 2.98 -6.16
C LYS A 47 4.76 2.09 -7.09
N ASP A 48 5.62 2.68 -7.92
CA ASP A 48 6.51 1.95 -8.82
C ASP A 48 7.51 1.08 -8.07
N ARG A 49 8.04 1.58 -6.94
CA ARG A 49 8.91 0.80 -6.06
C ARG A 49 8.19 -0.43 -5.50
N ILE A 50 6.95 -0.26 -5.03
CA ILE A 50 6.13 -1.37 -4.54
C ILE A 50 5.86 -2.39 -5.65
N ILE A 51 5.49 -1.94 -6.85
CA ILE A 51 5.26 -2.82 -8.01
C ILE A 51 6.52 -3.59 -8.36
N SER A 52 7.69 -2.94 -8.32
CA SER A 52 8.98 -3.58 -8.56
C SER A 52 9.27 -4.69 -7.55
N ILE A 53 8.92 -4.49 -6.27
CA ILE A 53 9.03 -5.53 -5.22
C ILE A 53 8.10 -6.70 -5.53
N TYR A 54 6.82 -6.47 -5.88
CA TYR A 54 5.94 -7.59 -6.25
C TYR A 54 6.44 -8.37 -7.47
N LYS A 55 6.98 -7.67 -8.48
CA LYS A 55 7.58 -8.30 -9.66
C LYS A 55 8.82 -9.12 -9.32
N SER A 56 9.67 -8.65 -8.39
CA SER A 56 10.89 -9.37 -8.01
C SER A 56 10.62 -10.66 -7.26
N LEU A 57 9.46 -10.80 -6.61
CA LEU A 57 9.02 -12.06 -6.00
C LEU A 57 8.82 -13.16 -7.05
N ASN A 58 8.60 -12.80 -8.33
CA ASN A 58 8.45 -13.75 -9.45
C ASN A 58 7.46 -14.88 -9.14
N ILE A 59 6.29 -14.51 -8.61
CA ILE A 59 5.22 -15.46 -8.27
C ILE A 59 4.67 -16.07 -9.57
N ASP A 60 4.55 -17.40 -9.60
CA ASP A 60 4.05 -18.13 -10.77
C ASP A 60 2.56 -17.85 -11.01
N GLU A 61 2.27 -17.00 -12.00
CA GLU A 61 0.92 -16.57 -12.37
C GLU A 61 0.01 -17.73 -12.82
N GLN A 62 0.57 -18.87 -13.23
CA GLN A 62 -0.24 -20.04 -13.59
C GLN A 62 -0.74 -20.81 -12.36
N LYS A 63 -0.06 -20.67 -11.21
CA LYS A 63 -0.40 -21.35 -9.95
C LYS A 63 -1.12 -20.44 -8.95
N TYR A 64 -0.85 -19.14 -9.01
CA TYR A 64 -1.38 -18.14 -8.09
C TYR A 64 -2.39 -17.25 -8.83
N ILE A 65 -3.68 -17.46 -8.53
CA ILE A 65 -4.76 -16.70 -9.15
C ILE A 65 -5.00 -15.44 -8.33
N VAL A 66 -4.78 -14.27 -8.93
CA VAL A 66 -5.03 -12.96 -8.29
C VAL A 66 -6.54 -12.80 -7.99
N GLN A 67 -6.87 -12.49 -6.74
CA GLN A 67 -8.23 -12.18 -6.30
C GLN A 67 -8.48 -10.68 -6.19
N SER A 68 -7.50 -9.93 -5.68
CA SER A 68 -7.61 -8.48 -5.53
C SER A 68 -6.24 -7.83 -5.52
N VAL A 69 -6.17 -6.62 -6.08
CA VAL A 69 -4.94 -5.81 -6.15
C VAL A 69 -5.24 -4.40 -5.63
N SER A 70 -4.50 -4.01 -4.60
CA SER A 70 -4.52 -2.67 -4.02
C SER A 70 -3.09 -2.16 -3.95
N ILE A 71 -2.73 -1.18 -4.77
CA ILE A 71 -1.38 -0.57 -4.76
C ILE A 71 -1.51 0.94 -4.95
N PHE A 72 -1.17 1.69 -3.91
CA PHE A 72 -1.47 3.11 -3.85
C PHE A 72 -0.24 4.02 -3.88
N GLY A 73 0.87 3.58 -3.28
CA GLY A 73 2.11 4.35 -3.11
C GLY A 73 2.16 5.11 -1.79
N ASP A 74 0.99 5.58 -1.33
CA ASP A 74 0.75 6.20 -0.04
C ASP A 74 0.08 5.20 0.92
N LYS A 75 0.21 5.47 2.23
CA LYS A 75 -0.43 4.66 3.26
C LYS A 75 -1.90 5.01 3.37
N ARG A 76 -2.75 3.98 3.43
CA ARG A 76 -4.19 4.12 3.68
C ARG A 76 -4.56 3.41 4.97
N PRO A 77 -5.42 4.01 5.81
CA PRO A 77 -5.86 3.37 7.04
C PRO A 77 -6.66 2.09 6.73
N TYR A 78 -6.63 1.12 7.64
CA TYR A 78 -7.58 0.00 7.57
C TYR A 78 -8.98 0.50 7.91
N GLU A 79 -10.00 -0.03 7.22
CA GLU A 79 -11.40 0.34 7.47
C GLU A 79 -11.85 0.02 8.91
N TRP A 80 -11.27 -1.05 9.50
CA TRP A 80 -11.60 -1.53 10.83
C TRP A 80 -10.65 -1.02 11.93
N ASP A 81 -9.52 -0.37 11.57
CA ASP A 81 -8.55 0.19 12.52
C ASP A 81 -7.77 1.35 11.90
N ALA A 82 -8.14 2.57 12.29
CA ALA A 82 -7.51 3.80 11.80
C ALA A 82 -6.08 4.03 12.33
N SER A 83 -5.63 3.29 13.35
CA SER A 83 -4.27 3.37 13.87
C SER A 83 -3.26 2.57 13.04
N ARG A 84 -3.75 1.69 12.17
CA ARG A 84 -2.97 0.83 11.28
C ARG A 84 -3.17 1.28 9.85
N SER A 85 -2.14 1.13 9.02
CA SER A 85 -2.21 1.55 7.62
C SER A 85 -1.34 0.70 6.71
N TYR A 86 -1.75 0.59 5.45
CA TYR A 86 -1.06 -0.23 4.45
C TYR A 86 -0.88 0.56 3.16
N SER A 87 0.23 0.32 2.44
CA SER A 87 0.48 0.94 1.13
C SER A 87 0.10 0.04 -0.04
N SER A 88 0.05 -1.27 0.21
CA SER A 88 -0.36 -2.24 -0.78
C SER A 88 -0.83 -3.56 -0.19
N SER A 89 -1.66 -4.28 -0.94
CA SER A 89 -2.05 -5.67 -0.71
C SER A 89 -2.37 -6.32 -2.04
N ILE A 90 -1.78 -7.49 -2.30
CA ILE A 90 -2.25 -8.39 -3.35
C ILE A 90 -2.69 -9.69 -2.71
N ARG A 91 -3.92 -10.10 -3.02
CA ARG A 91 -4.48 -11.38 -2.58
C ARG A 91 -4.47 -12.37 -3.72
N TYR A 92 -4.06 -13.59 -3.43
CA TYR A 92 -4.04 -14.70 -4.34
C TYR A 92 -4.81 -15.89 -3.75
N VAL A 93 -5.27 -16.78 -4.63
CA VAL A 93 -5.66 -18.14 -4.27
C VAL A 93 -4.74 -19.10 -5.00
N ARG A 94 -4.28 -20.11 -4.29
CA ARG A 94 -3.48 -21.19 -4.84
C ARG A 94 -4.15 -22.54 -4.59
N SER A 95 -4.24 -23.37 -5.63
CA SER A 95 -4.77 -24.75 -5.56
C SER A 95 -3.75 -25.73 -4.97
N ALA A 96 -3.23 -25.42 -3.78
CA ALA A 96 -2.33 -26.27 -3.01
C ALA A 96 -2.62 -26.12 -1.51
N ASP A 97 -2.12 -27.06 -0.72
CA ASP A 97 -2.14 -26.99 0.74
C ASP A 97 -1.27 -25.84 1.26
N VAL A 98 -1.48 -25.45 2.52
CA VAL A 98 -0.86 -24.24 3.09
C VAL A 98 0.65 -24.40 3.26
N LYS A 99 1.13 -25.56 3.73
CA LYS A 99 2.57 -25.85 3.89
C LYS A 99 3.30 -25.79 2.55
N THR A 100 2.75 -26.40 1.50
CA THR A 100 3.31 -26.32 0.14
C THR A 100 3.31 -24.88 -0.37
N THR A 101 2.25 -24.12 -0.07
CA THR A 101 2.15 -22.68 -0.40
C THR A 101 3.21 -21.85 0.28
N VAL A 102 3.38 -22.03 1.58
CA VAL A 102 4.39 -21.33 2.39
C VAL A 102 5.80 -21.68 1.95
N ALA A 103 6.09 -22.94 1.64
CA ALA A 103 7.42 -23.36 1.19
C ALA A 103 7.80 -22.70 -0.14
N GLU A 104 6.89 -22.63 -1.10
CA GLU A 104 7.13 -21.95 -2.39
C GLU A 104 7.27 -20.43 -2.23
N LEU A 105 6.44 -19.80 -1.39
CA LEU A 105 6.56 -18.37 -1.09
C LEU A 105 7.91 -18.07 -0.44
N LYS A 106 8.35 -18.87 0.55
CA LYS A 106 9.68 -18.74 1.17
C LYS A 106 10.81 -18.81 0.15
N LYS A 107 10.74 -19.76 -0.79
CA LYS A 107 11.74 -19.89 -1.87
C LYS A 107 11.74 -18.66 -2.79
N SER A 108 10.56 -18.17 -3.14
CA SER A 108 10.38 -17.00 -4.01
C SER A 108 10.95 -15.74 -3.36
N ILE A 109 10.68 -15.54 -2.06
CA ILE A 109 11.20 -14.40 -1.28
C ILE A 109 12.71 -14.51 -1.08
N ALA A 110 13.24 -15.71 -0.82
CA ALA A 110 14.68 -15.93 -0.65
C ALA A 110 15.49 -15.65 -1.94
N ALA A 111 14.85 -15.62 -3.10
CA ALA A 111 15.48 -15.18 -4.35
C ALA A 111 15.55 -13.65 -4.50
N THR A 112 14.97 -12.89 -3.56
CA THR A 112 15.02 -11.43 -3.49
C THR A 112 16.01 -10.94 -2.44
N ASN A 113 16.08 -9.63 -2.19
CA ASN A 113 16.90 -9.03 -1.14
C ASN A 113 16.18 -8.96 0.23
N PHE A 114 14.99 -9.54 0.37
CA PHE A 114 14.26 -9.57 1.64
C PHE A 114 14.74 -10.74 2.51
N THR A 115 15.03 -10.45 3.78
CA THR A 115 15.40 -11.45 4.78
C THR A 115 14.30 -11.60 5.81
N PHE A 116 14.18 -12.80 6.41
CA PHE A 116 13.21 -13.03 7.48
C PHE A 116 13.46 -12.08 8.64
N TYR A 117 12.40 -11.41 9.10
CA TYR A 117 12.43 -10.47 10.21
C TYR A 117 11.78 -11.08 11.45
N GLU A 118 10.50 -11.46 11.35
CA GLU A 118 9.76 -12.07 12.46
C GLU A 118 8.53 -12.89 12.00
N GLU A 119 8.01 -13.69 12.93
CA GLU A 119 6.71 -14.37 12.85
C GLU A 119 5.83 -13.80 13.98
N PRO A 120 4.89 -12.89 13.69
CA PRO A 120 4.12 -12.22 14.75
C PRO A 120 3.23 -13.15 15.59
N TYR A 121 2.75 -14.23 14.99
CA TYR A 121 1.80 -15.16 15.60
C TYR A 121 2.26 -16.61 15.42
N PRO A 122 3.35 -17.02 16.10
CA PRO A 122 3.88 -18.36 15.95
C PRO A 122 2.89 -19.40 16.48
N GLY A 123 2.70 -20.48 15.71
CA GLY A 123 1.76 -21.56 16.06
C GLY A 123 0.29 -21.24 15.80
N SER A 124 -0.04 -20.10 15.20
CA SER A 124 -1.41 -19.81 14.77
C SER A 124 -1.83 -20.70 13.59
N ALA A 125 -3.13 -20.85 13.39
CA ALA A 125 -3.68 -21.60 12.24
C ALA A 125 -3.33 -20.95 10.89
N ASP A 126 -3.04 -19.65 10.90
CA ASP A 126 -2.64 -18.87 9.74
C ASP A 126 -1.13 -18.61 9.81
N PHE A 127 -0.44 -18.80 8.70
CA PHE A 127 0.97 -18.42 8.63
C PHE A 127 1.06 -16.93 8.40
N MET A 128 1.88 -16.24 9.20
CA MET A 128 2.16 -14.82 9.04
C MET A 128 3.64 -14.57 9.22
N TYR A 129 4.32 -14.20 8.15
CA TYR A 129 5.75 -13.87 8.17
C TYR A 129 5.98 -12.44 7.71
N ILE A 130 6.93 -11.79 8.37
CA ILE A 130 7.43 -10.48 7.99
C ILE A 130 8.87 -10.65 7.55
N TYR A 131 9.19 -10.05 6.41
CA TYR A 131 10.52 -9.95 5.85
C TYR A 131 10.89 -8.48 5.72
N LYS A 132 12.19 -8.21 5.78
CA LYS A 132 12.73 -6.85 5.72
C LYS A 132 13.84 -6.77 4.66
N SER A 133 13.83 -5.71 3.86
CA SER A 133 14.91 -5.42 2.92
C SER A 133 16.00 -4.55 3.57
N PRO A 134 17.22 -4.49 2.99
CA PRO A 134 18.27 -3.56 3.40
C PRO A 134 17.85 -2.08 3.37
N ASN A 135 16.84 -1.74 2.56
CA ASN A 135 16.31 -0.37 2.45
C ASN A 135 15.23 -0.07 3.52
N ASN A 136 15.10 -0.92 4.55
CA ASN A 136 14.08 -0.80 5.60
C ASN A 136 12.63 -0.92 5.06
N GLU A 137 12.45 -1.66 3.97
CA GLU A 137 11.12 -1.98 3.42
C GLU A 137 10.63 -3.30 4.02
N TYR A 138 9.33 -3.43 4.23
CA TYR A 138 8.70 -4.58 4.87
C TYR A 138 7.80 -5.31 3.88
N LEU A 139 7.94 -6.62 3.85
CA LEU A 139 7.12 -7.55 3.10
C LEU A 139 6.41 -8.47 4.08
N ARG A 140 5.09 -8.35 4.18
CA ARG A 140 4.26 -9.19 5.05
C ARG A 140 3.54 -10.21 4.18
N VAL A 141 3.68 -11.47 4.53
CA VAL A 141 3.10 -12.59 3.80
C VAL A 141 2.24 -13.38 4.75
N SER A 142 0.96 -13.50 4.43
CA SER A 142 0.06 -14.42 5.10
C SER A 142 -0.43 -15.50 4.16
N ALA A 143 -0.58 -16.71 4.70
CA ALA A 143 -1.13 -17.85 4.00
C ALA A 143 -2.01 -18.66 4.94
N SER A 144 -3.23 -18.97 4.52
CA SER A 144 -4.18 -19.72 5.33
C SER A 144 -5.10 -20.57 4.47
N SER A 145 -5.66 -21.62 5.06
CA SER A 145 -6.61 -22.48 4.39
C SER A 145 -7.87 -21.71 4.03
N LYS A 146 -8.18 -21.62 2.74
CA LYS A 146 -9.39 -20.91 2.28
C LYS A 146 -10.65 -21.59 2.80
N THR A 147 -10.71 -22.91 2.75
CA THR A 147 -11.87 -23.68 3.23
C THR A 147 -12.09 -23.48 4.72
N ARG A 148 -11.02 -23.46 5.51
CA ARG A 148 -11.09 -23.15 6.94
C ARG A 148 -11.60 -21.73 7.20
N ASN A 149 -11.09 -20.75 6.47
CA ASN A 149 -11.54 -19.37 6.59
C ASN A 149 -13.01 -19.21 6.19
N ASP A 150 -13.43 -19.86 5.10
CA ASP A 150 -14.82 -19.86 4.67
C ASP A 150 -15.73 -20.51 5.74
N GLU A 151 -15.31 -21.62 6.37
CA GLU A 151 -16.02 -22.22 7.52
C GLU A 151 -16.15 -21.23 8.68
N PHE A 152 -15.04 -20.57 9.06
CA PHE A 152 -15.01 -19.56 10.12
C PHE A 152 -16.00 -18.43 9.84
N PHE A 153 -15.90 -17.80 8.66
CA PHE A 153 -16.73 -16.67 8.30
C PHE A 153 -18.18 -17.08 8.14
N ASN A 154 -18.48 -18.23 7.53
CA ASN A 154 -19.87 -18.69 7.41
C ASN A 154 -20.51 -18.91 8.78
N LYS A 155 -19.79 -19.55 9.72
CA LYS A 155 -20.28 -19.71 11.11
C LYS A 155 -20.52 -18.36 11.77
N LEU A 156 -19.57 -17.42 11.64
CA LEU A 156 -19.70 -16.07 12.20
C LEU A 156 -20.93 -15.33 11.66
N HIS A 157 -21.15 -15.35 10.34
CA HIS A 157 -22.31 -14.69 9.71
C HIS A 157 -23.64 -15.35 10.07
N MET A 158 -23.63 -16.65 10.37
CA MET A 158 -24.80 -17.38 10.84
C MET A 158 -25.03 -17.27 12.35
N GLY A 159 -24.16 -16.55 13.09
CA GLY A 159 -24.24 -16.46 14.56
C GLY A 159 -23.91 -17.76 15.29
N LEU A 160 -23.17 -18.66 14.65
CA LEU A 160 -22.73 -19.94 15.22
C LEU A 160 -21.36 -19.80 15.90
N SER A 161 -21.06 -20.68 16.85
CA SER A 161 -19.75 -20.70 17.52
C SER A 161 -18.61 -20.99 16.53
N THR A 162 -17.57 -20.15 16.58
CA THR A 162 -16.34 -20.29 15.79
C THR A 162 -15.25 -21.09 16.50
N GLU A 163 -15.50 -21.59 17.71
CA GLU A 163 -14.49 -22.32 18.51
C GLU A 163 -14.22 -23.73 17.97
N ASN A 164 -15.22 -24.34 17.34
CA ASN A 164 -15.14 -25.72 16.83
C ASN A 164 -15.02 -25.75 15.32
N ILE A 165 -13.93 -25.20 14.79
CA ILE A 165 -13.57 -25.36 13.38
C ILE A 165 -12.91 -26.71 13.19
N THR A 166 -13.50 -27.52 12.32
CA THR A 166 -13.06 -28.92 12.10
C THR A 166 -12.14 -29.05 10.89
N THR A 167 -12.15 -28.08 9.98
CA THR A 167 -11.26 -28.07 8.81
C THR A 167 -9.79 -27.94 9.23
N ASP A 168 -8.96 -28.87 8.77
CA ASP A 168 -7.51 -28.85 9.01
C ASP A 168 -6.90 -27.54 8.45
N PRO A 169 -6.15 -26.76 9.26
CA PRO A 169 -5.54 -25.49 8.85
C PRO A 169 -4.55 -25.62 7.69
N ASN A 170 -4.05 -26.82 7.38
CA ASN A 170 -3.20 -27.05 6.22
C ASN A 170 -4.00 -27.30 4.92
N THR A 171 -5.32 -27.46 4.97
CA THR A 171 -6.12 -27.87 3.81
C THR A 171 -6.10 -26.82 2.70
N GLY A 172 -5.89 -27.28 1.45
CA GLY A 172 -6.04 -26.42 0.26
C GLY A 172 -7.50 -26.26 -0.20
N PRO A 173 -7.83 -25.27 -1.03
CA PRO A 173 -6.91 -24.25 -1.56
C PRO A 173 -6.46 -23.24 -0.50
N THR A 174 -5.32 -22.60 -0.76
CA THR A 174 -4.71 -21.63 0.15
C THR A 174 -5.05 -20.21 -0.30
N SER A 175 -5.56 -19.40 0.63
CA SER A 175 -5.62 -17.95 0.49
C SER A 175 -4.27 -17.35 0.88
N VAL A 176 -3.75 -16.48 0.04
CA VAL A 176 -2.47 -15.78 0.28
C VAL A 176 -2.71 -14.29 0.22
N GLU A 177 -2.17 -13.53 1.16
CA GLU A 177 -2.10 -12.08 1.08
C GLU A 177 -0.64 -11.64 1.23
N ILE A 178 -0.16 -10.85 0.27
CA ILE A 178 1.16 -10.25 0.31
C ILE A 178 0.97 -8.74 0.40
N LYS A 179 1.58 -8.12 1.39
CA LYS A 179 1.59 -6.66 1.59
C LYS A 179 3.02 -6.15 1.58
N VAL A 180 3.20 -4.97 0.99
CA VAL A 180 4.48 -4.27 0.94
C VAL A 180 4.29 -2.88 1.53
N ASN A 181 5.14 -2.53 2.49
CA ASN A 181 5.22 -1.23 3.13
C ASN A 181 6.66 -0.71 3.06
N LEU A 182 6.85 0.54 2.65
CA LEU A 182 8.18 1.12 2.41
C LEU A 182 8.76 1.82 3.66
N ASP A 183 7.94 2.16 4.64
CA ASP A 183 8.35 3.10 5.71
C ASP A 183 8.54 2.44 7.07
N ASP A 184 7.60 1.58 7.48
CA ASP A 184 7.61 0.94 8.79
C ASP A 184 6.85 -0.40 8.77
N ASN A 185 6.90 -1.08 9.91
CA ASN A 185 6.15 -2.31 10.17
C ASN A 185 4.79 -2.05 10.84
N ASN A 186 4.29 -0.81 10.84
CA ASN A 186 3.04 -0.47 11.50
C ASN A 186 1.83 -0.78 10.60
N GLU A 187 1.60 -2.09 10.41
CA GLU A 187 0.46 -2.67 9.70
C GLU A 187 -0.39 -3.53 10.59
#